data_AF-A0A822HIX3-F1
#
_entry.id   AF-A0A822HIX3-F1
#
_cell.length_a   1.000
_cell.length_b   1.000
_cell.length_c   1.000
_cell.angle_alpha   90.00
_cell.angle_beta   90.00
_cell.angle_gamma   90.00
#
_symmetry.space_group_name_H-M   'P 1'
#
loop_
_entity.id
_entity.type
_entity.pdbx_description
1 polymer ?
#
loop_
_entity_poly.entity_id
_entity_poly.type
_entity_poly.pdbx_seq_one_letter_code
_entity_poly.pdbx_strand_id
1 'polypeptide(L)' 'IVQGEHKHKDKNRSERSFFFKSTTLPPGTQIDHLQSHLANDGQLKIEAPYVEQKEATKSIENQKK' A
#
# COMPACT_ATOMS: atom_id res chain seq x y z
N ILE A 1 -3.45 -2.98 1.29
CA ILE A 1 -3.76 -3.98 0.24
C ILE A 1 -4.62 -3.28 -0.80
N VAL A 2 -4.35 -3.50 -2.09
CA VAL A 2 -5.13 -2.98 -3.22
C VAL A 2 -5.84 -4.14 -3.89
N GLN A 3 -7.14 -3.99 -4.10
CA GLN A 3 -7.98 -4.98 -4.77
C GLN A 3 -8.82 -4.29 -5.85
N GLY A 4 -8.80 -4.85 -7.06
CA GLY A 4 -9.59 -4.40 -8.19
C GLY A 4 -10.33 -5.56 -8.83
N GLU A 5 -11.57 -5.30 -9.25
CA GLU A 5 -12.38 -6.22 -10.03
C GLU A 5 -12.90 -5.49 -11.28
N HIS A 6 -12.71 -6.09 -12.44
CA HIS A 6 -13.27 -5.63 -13.70
C HIS A 6 -14.18 -6.71 -14.29
N LYS A 7 -15.42 -6.36 -14.61
CA LYS A 7 -16.39 -7.24 -15.28
C LYS A 7 -16.79 -6.60 -16.61
N HIS A 8 -16.54 -7.30 -17.70
CA HIS A 8 -17.00 -6.93 -19.02
C HIS A 8 -17.97 -7.99 -19.55
N LYS A 9 -19.07 -7.57 -20.18
CA LYS A 9 -20.04 -8.50 -20.77
C LYS A 9 -20.53 -7.98 -22.10
N ASP A 10 -20.26 -8.76 -23.14
CA ASP A 10 -20.73 -8.56 -24.51
C ASP A 10 -21.82 -9.58 -24.86
N LYS A 11 -22.41 -9.42 -26.05
CA LYS A 11 -23.49 -10.28 -26.55
C LYS A 11 -23.16 -11.78 -26.56
N ASN A 12 -21.87 -12.14 -26.72
CA ASN A 12 -21.42 -13.53 -26.86
C ASN A 12 -20.35 -13.97 -25.83
N ARG A 13 -19.87 -13.07 -24.96
CA ARG A 13 -18.83 -13.39 -23.96
C ARG A 13 -18.97 -12.54 -22.71
N SER A 14 -18.54 -13.12 -21.58
CA SER A 14 -18.30 -12.38 -20.35
C SER A 14 -16.82 -12.57 -19.97
N GLU A 15 -16.16 -11.47 -19.64
CA GLU A 15 -14.82 -11.46 -19.09
C GLU A 15 -14.86 -10.89 -17.67
N ARG A 16 -14.08 -11.50 -16.78
CA ARG A 16 -13.90 -11.02 -15.41
C ARG A 16 -12.42 -11.09 -15.07
N SER A 17 -11.87 -9.94 -14.72
CA SER A 17 -10.45 -9.78 -14.38
C SER A 17 -10.34 -9.28 -12.95
N PHE A 18 -9.38 -9.82 -12.22
CA PHE A 18 -9.10 -9.45 -10.85
C PHE A 18 -7.65 -9.02 -10.70
N PHE A 19 -7.43 -8.00 -9.87
CA PHE A 19 -6.12 -7.50 -9.55
C PHE A 19 -5.96 -7.42 -8.03
N PHE A 20 -4.90 -8.03 -7.50
CA PHE A 20 -4.56 -8.01 -6.09
C PHE A 20 -3.09 -7.62 -5.95
N LYS A 21 -2.83 -6.56 -5.19
CA LYS A 21 -1.47 -6.13 -4.87
C LYS A 21 -1.37 -5.78 -3.39
N SER A 22 -0.47 -6.46 -2.69
CA SER A 22 -0.15 -6.18 -1.30
C SER A 22 1.29 -5.69 -1.21
N THR A 23 1.53 -4.77 -0.30
CA THR A 23 2.85 -4.32 0.09
C THR A 23 2.79 -3.84 1.53
N THR A 24 3.93 -3.92 2.22
CA THR A 24 4.08 -3.42 3.59
C THR A 24 4.68 -2.02 3.52
N LEU A 25 4.03 -1.07 4.18
CA LEU A 25 4.53 0.30 4.25
C LEU A 25 5.69 0.38 5.26
N PRO A 26 6.75 1.16 4.96
CA PRO A 26 7.85 1.35 5.89
C PRO A 26 7.39 1.93 7.25
N PRO A 27 8.08 1.59 8.36
CA PRO A 27 7.84 2.23 9.65
C PRO A 27 8.15 3.74 9.55
N GLY A 28 7.21 4.57 10.00
CA GLY A 28 7.28 6.03 9.82
C GLY A 28 6.42 6.57 8.67
N THR A 29 5.75 5.71 7.91
CA THR A 29 4.71 6.14 6.96
C THR A 29 3.51 6.70 7.72
N GLN A 30 3.09 7.92 7.40
CA GLN A 30 1.92 8.54 8.02
C GLN A 30 0.63 8.02 7.37
N ILE A 31 0.04 6.99 7.96
CA ILE A 31 -1.15 6.32 7.41
C ILE A 31 -2.37 7.25 7.35
N ASP A 32 -2.51 8.16 8.31
CA ASP A 32 -3.62 9.12 8.37
C ASP A 32 -3.63 10.10 7.19
N HIS A 33 -2.48 10.28 6.53
CA HIS A 33 -2.30 11.16 5.37
C HIS A 33 -2.11 10.37 4.07
N LEU A 34 -2.48 9.08 4.05
CA LEU A 34 -2.42 8.27 2.85
C LEU A 34 -3.49 8.72 1.84
N GLN A 35 -3.06 8.99 0.61
CA GLN A 35 -3.91 9.42 -0.48
C GLN A 35 -3.75 8.48 -1.68
N SER A 36 -4.83 8.23 -2.39
CA SER A 36 -4.84 7.44 -3.61
C SER A 36 -5.49 8.21 -4.74
N HIS A 37 -4.88 8.20 -5.91
CA HIS A 37 -5.48 8.78 -7.10
C HIS A 37 -5.13 7.96 -8.35
N LEU A 38 -6.03 7.95 -9.33
CA LEU A 38 -5.77 7.38 -10.64
C LEU A 38 -5.14 8.47 -11.51
N ALA A 39 -3.88 8.28 -11.90
CA ALA A 39 -3.20 9.21 -12.77
C ALA A 39 -3.66 9.06 -14.23
N ASN A 40 -3.44 10.09 -15.04
CA ASN A 40 -3.89 10.15 -16.46
C ASN A 40 -3.23 9.09 -17.36
N ASP A 41 -2.17 8.46 -16.88
CA ASP A 41 -1.49 7.33 -17.52
C ASP A 41 -2.14 5.97 -17.20
N GLY A 42 -3.25 5.96 -16.46
CA GLY A 42 -3.96 4.75 -16.06
C GLY A 42 -3.35 4.04 -14.85
N GLN A 43 -2.36 4.62 -14.18
CA GLN A 43 -1.73 4.04 -13.00
C GLN A 43 -2.40 4.51 -11.72
N LEU A 44 -2.74 3.57 -10.83
CA LEU A 44 -3.15 3.89 -9.46
C LEU A 44 -1.92 4.30 -8.65
N LYS A 45 -1.84 5.56 -8.25
CA LYS A 45 -0.80 6.09 -7.37
C LYS A 45 -1.32 6.14 -5.94
N ILE A 46 -0.52 5.62 -5.01
CA ILE A 46 -0.79 5.65 -3.57
C ILE A 46 0.41 6.34 -2.92
N GLU A 47 0.15 7.48 -2.31
CA GLU A 47 1.16 8.38 -1.77
C GLU A 47 0.87 8.64 -0.30
N ALA A 48 1.92 8.72 0.50
CA ALA A 48 1.82 9.09 1.90
C ALA A 48 3.11 9.80 2.33
N PRO A 49 3.03 10.83 3.18
CA PRO A 49 4.20 11.42 3.80
C PRO A 49 4.98 10.37 4.59
N TYR A 50 6.30 10.41 4.45
CA TYR A 50 7.21 9.57 5.20
C TYR A 50 7.98 10.42 6.21
N VAL A 51 7.95 10.03 7.48
CA VAL A 51 8.81 10.61 8.51
C VAL A 51 9.83 9.56 8.88
N GLU A 52 11.10 9.90 8.67
CA GLU A 52 12.20 9.05 9.10
C GLU A 52 12.16 8.95 10.62
N GLN A 53 11.69 7.81 11.13
CA GLN A 53 11.77 7.50 12.54
C GLN A 53 13.24 7.21 12.83
N LYS A 54 13.94 8.17 13.45
CA LYS A 54 15.26 7.90 14.03
C LYS A 54 15.11 6.69 14.94
N GLU A 55 15.73 5.59 14.55
CA GLU A 55 15.77 4.36 15.32
C GLU A 55 16.18 4.71 16.74
N ALA A 56 15.23 4.66 17.68
CA ALA A 56 15.59 4.53 19.08
C ALA A 56 16.19 3.13 19.19
N THR A 57 17.52 3.05 19.03
CA THR A 57 18.35 1.91 19.42
C THR A 57 17.88 1.48 20.81
N LYS A 58 17.04 0.45 20.87
CA LYS A 58 16.83 -0.33 22.08
C LYS A 58 18.10 -1.14 22.26
N SER A 59 19.13 -0.50 22.81
CA SER A 59 20.20 -1.17 23.53
C SER A 59 19.53 -1.89 24.69
N ILE A 60 19.17 -3.15 24.49
CA ILE A 60 18.80 -4.04 25.59
C ILE A 60 20.12 -4.39 26.29
N GLU A 61 20.64 -3.46 27.09
CA GLU A 61 21.62 -3.75 28.12
C GLU A 61 20.85 -4.30 29.32
N ASN A 62 20.52 -5.60 29.26
CA ASN A 62 20.04 -6.31 30.43
C ASN A 62 21.23 -6.65 31.32
N GLN A 63 21.53 -5.75 32.26
CA GLN A 63 22.21 -6.10 33.50
C GLN A 63 21.29 -6.95 34.38
N LYS A 64 21.76 -8.15 34.76
CA LYS A 64 21.48 -8.95 35.98
C LYS A 64 21.97 -10.38 35.67
N LYS A 65 22.78 -11.05 36.49
CA LYS A 65 22.97 -10.99 37.94
C LYS A 65 24.27 -11.72 38.29
#